data_AF-A0A355SGD4-F1
#
_entry.id   AF-A0A355SGD4-F1
#
_cell.length_a   1.000
_cell.length_b   1.000
_cell.length_c   1.000
_cell.angle_alpha   90.00
_cell.angle_beta   90.00
_cell.angle_gamma   90.00
#
_symmetry.space_group_name_H-M   'P 1'
#
loop_
_entity.id
_entity.type
_entity.pdbx_description
1 polymer ?
#
loop_
_entity_poly.entity_id
_entity_poly.type
_entity_poly.pdbx_seq_one_letter_code
_entity_poly.pdbx_strand_id
1 'polypeptide(L)'
;EDKVIKNHFASEYIYNKYKDDKTCGVIEKDIAFGIAKIAEPIGVIAAIVPTTNPTSTAIFKSLIALKTRNGIIFSPHPRAKKSTTEAARIVLEAAVKAGAP
;
A
#
# COMPACT_ATOMS: atom_id res chain seq x y z
N GLU A 1 -4.59 23.14 4.45
CA GLU A 1 -5.27 22.48 3.32
C GLU A 1 -4.36 21.52 2.54
N ASP A 2 -3.12 21.90 2.23
CA ASP A 2 -2.16 21.08 1.44
C ASP A 2 -1.96 19.62 1.89
N LYS A 3 -1.98 19.36 3.21
CA LYS A 3 -1.84 17.99 3.73
C LYS A 3 -3.07 17.13 3.46
N VAL A 4 -4.25 17.73 3.38
CA VAL A 4 -5.50 17.03 3.02
C VAL A 4 -5.41 16.61 1.56
N ILE A 5 -5.01 17.53 0.67
CA ILE A 5 -4.79 17.23 -0.77
C ILE A 5 -3.77 16.09 -0.95
N LYS A 6 -2.65 16.13 -0.22
CA LYS A 6 -1.66 15.04 -0.26
C LYS A 6 -2.21 13.68 0.20
N ASN A 7 -3.10 13.68 1.21
CA ASN A 7 -3.73 12.44 1.66
C ASN A 7 -4.72 11.93 0.60
N HIS A 8 -5.55 12.80 0.01
CA HIS A 8 -6.44 12.44 -1.09
C HIS A 8 -5.68 11.89 -2.30
N PHE A 9 -4.57 12.52 -2.67
CA PHE A 9 -3.70 12.00 -3.71
C PHE A 9 -3.18 10.59 -3.36
N ALA A 10 -2.67 10.40 -2.14
CA ALA A 10 -2.14 9.11 -1.71
C ALA A 10 -3.21 8.01 -1.62
N SER A 11 -4.48 8.36 -1.38
CA SER A 11 -5.58 7.40 -1.33
C SER A 11 -6.21 7.18 -2.70
N GLU A 12 -6.82 8.20 -3.28
CA GLU A 12 -7.73 8.09 -4.40
C GLU A 12 -7.00 7.92 -5.73
N TYR A 13 -5.95 8.72 -5.96
CA TYR A 13 -5.18 8.62 -7.20
C TYR A 13 -4.44 7.29 -7.27
N ILE A 14 -3.82 6.87 -6.17
CA ILE A 14 -3.09 5.59 -6.09
C ILE A 14 -4.05 4.42 -6.26
N TYR A 15 -5.21 4.45 -5.59
CA TYR A 15 -6.23 3.44 -5.78
C TYR A 15 -6.67 3.35 -7.24
N ASN A 16 -7.07 4.48 -7.84
CA ASN A 16 -7.56 4.49 -9.22
C ASN A 16 -6.50 4.04 -10.23
N LYS A 17 -5.22 4.32 -9.97
CA LYS A 17 -4.12 3.88 -10.83
C LYS A 17 -3.92 2.36 -10.81
N TYR A 18 -4.04 1.72 -9.64
CA TYR A 18 -3.65 0.31 -9.45
C TYR A 18 -4.83 -0.64 -9.23
N LYS A 19 -6.08 -0.16 -9.23
CA LYS A 19 -7.26 -0.99 -8.94
C LYS A 19 -7.40 -2.18 -9.90
N ASP A 20 -7.06 -2.01 -11.17
CA ASP A 20 -7.26 -3.02 -12.22
C ASP A 20 -6.00 -3.87 -12.49
N ASP A 21 -4.86 -3.52 -11.88
CA ASP A 21 -3.62 -4.27 -12.04
C ASP A 21 -3.75 -5.68 -11.44
N LYS A 22 -3.34 -6.69 -12.21
CA LYS A 22 -3.29 -8.08 -11.76
C LYS A 22 -2.08 -8.29 -10.86
N THR A 23 -2.31 -8.72 -9.63
CA THR A 23 -1.27 -8.96 -8.62
C THR A 23 -1.31 -10.37 -8.03
N CYS A 24 -2.14 -11.27 -8.58
CA CYS A 24 -2.33 -12.64 -8.12
C CYS A 24 -2.39 -13.63 -9.27
N GLY A 25 -1.68 -14.75 -9.14
CA GLY A 25 -1.66 -15.82 -10.15
C GLY A 25 -0.93 -15.41 -11.42
N VAL A 26 -1.33 -15.98 -12.56
CA VAL A 26 -0.75 -15.67 -13.87
C VAL A 26 -1.17 -14.27 -14.30
N ILE A 27 -0.19 -13.36 -14.39
CA ILE A 27 -0.42 -11.96 -14.78
C ILE A 27 -0.24 -11.76 -16.28
N GLU A 28 0.59 -12.59 -16.92
CA GLU A 28 0.89 -12.50 -18.35
C GLU A 28 1.18 -13.90 -18.88
N LYS A 29 0.71 -14.20 -20.10
CA LYS A 29 0.99 -15.45 -20.80
C LYS A 29 1.39 -15.12 -22.22
N ASP A 30 2.61 -15.49 -22.58
CA ASP A 30 3.14 -15.40 -23.92
C ASP A 30 3.12 -16.80 -24.56
N ILE A 31 2.18 -17.01 -25.47
CA ILE A 31 2.00 -18.30 -26.14
C ILE A 31 3.11 -18.54 -27.18
N ALA A 32 3.64 -17.48 -27.80
CA ALA A 32 4.64 -17.59 -28.85
C ALA A 32 5.99 -18.05 -28.28
N PHE A 33 6.37 -17.53 -27.11
CA PHE A 33 7.61 -17.94 -26.42
C PHE A 33 7.37 -19.03 -25.37
N GLY A 34 6.12 -19.43 -25.11
CA GLY A 34 5.78 -20.44 -24.10
C GLY A 34 6.03 -20.00 -22.65
N ILE A 35 6.01 -18.68 -22.39
CA ILE A 35 6.35 -18.10 -21.07
C ILE A 35 5.06 -17.70 -20.35
N ALA A 36 5.00 -17.93 -19.04
CA ALA A 36 3.97 -17.37 -18.17
C ALA A 36 4.63 -16.61 -17.01
N LYS A 37 4.14 -15.41 -16.70
CA LYS A 37 4.56 -14.62 -15.53
C LYS A 37 3.55 -14.81 -14.42
N ILE A 38 4.01 -15.20 -13.24
CA ILE A 38 3.18 -15.42 -12.05
C ILE A 38 3.56 -14.38 -11.00
N ALA A 39 2.56 -13.72 -10.43
CA ALA A 39 2.77 -12.77 -9.34
C ALA A 39 2.81 -13.48 -8.00
N GLU A 40 3.91 -13.28 -7.28
CA GLU A 40 4.13 -13.78 -5.92
C GLU A 40 4.39 -12.59 -4.97
N PRO A 41 3.77 -12.55 -3.79
CA PRO A 41 4.07 -11.53 -2.79
C PRO A 41 5.50 -11.72 -2.25
N ILE A 42 6.15 -10.63 -1.90
CA ILE A 42 7.46 -10.67 -1.23
C ILE A 42 7.33 -11.19 0.21
N GLY A 43 6.16 -10.97 0.83
CA GLY A 43 5.88 -11.35 2.21
C GLY A 43 5.71 -10.12 3.09
N VAL A 44 6.75 -9.76 3.85
CA VAL A 44 6.71 -8.65 4.82
C VAL A 44 7.60 -7.49 4.38
N ILE A 45 7.03 -6.29 4.36
CA ILE A 45 7.71 -5.06 3.96
C ILE A 45 8.00 -4.19 5.18
N ALA A 46 9.26 -3.76 5.33
CA ALA A 46 9.64 -2.73 6.30
C ALA A 46 9.53 -1.33 5.66
N ALA A 47 8.72 -0.46 6.24
CA ALA A 47 8.40 0.84 5.66
C ALA A 47 8.85 2.01 6.55
N ILE A 48 9.93 2.68 6.13
CA ILE A 48 10.38 3.94 6.76
C ILE A 48 9.46 5.09 6.36
N VAL A 49 9.09 5.95 7.31
CA VAL A 49 8.17 7.08 7.10
C VAL A 49 8.79 8.41 7.54
N PRO A 50 8.88 9.42 6.64
CA PRO A 50 9.48 10.72 6.94
C PRO A 50 8.54 11.63 7.75
N THR A 51 9.10 12.68 8.37
CA THR A 51 8.34 13.71 9.11
C THR A 51 7.51 14.63 8.24
N THR A 52 7.90 14.83 6.98
CA THR A 52 7.28 15.80 6.08
C THR A 52 5.93 15.31 5.55
N ASN A 53 5.82 14.00 5.29
CA ASN A 53 4.65 13.34 4.71
C ASN A 53 4.22 12.09 5.52
N PRO A 54 3.96 12.22 6.84
CA PRO A 54 3.82 11.06 7.72
C PRO A 54 2.55 10.23 7.48
N THR A 55 1.45 10.89 7.13
CA THR A 55 0.15 10.26 6.88
C THR A 55 0.03 9.76 5.44
N SER A 56 0.36 10.60 4.46
CA SER A 56 0.23 10.24 3.04
C SER A 56 1.17 9.11 2.65
N THR A 57 2.40 9.07 3.18
CA THR A 57 3.31 7.93 2.97
C THR A 57 2.78 6.65 3.62
N ALA A 58 2.19 6.73 4.81
CA ALA A 58 1.58 5.55 5.45
C ALA A 58 0.40 5.00 4.64
N ILE A 59 -0.48 5.88 4.16
CA ILE A 59 -1.62 5.52 3.31
C ILE A 59 -1.14 4.90 2.00
N PHE A 60 -0.27 5.58 1.26
CA PHE A 60 0.26 5.11 -0.02
C PHE A 60 0.89 3.71 0.11
N LYS A 61 1.81 3.54 1.07
CA LYS A 61 2.52 2.28 1.26
C LYS A 61 1.59 1.15 1.74
N SER A 62 0.58 1.46 2.55
CA SER A 62 -0.41 0.46 2.98
C SER A 62 -1.24 -0.04 1.80
N LEU A 63 -1.72 0.87 0.93
CA LEU A 63 -2.56 0.51 -0.22
C LEU A 63 -1.81 -0.41 -1.19
N ILE A 64 -0.57 -0.07 -1.56
CA ILE A 64 0.22 -0.90 -2.47
C ILE A 64 0.61 -2.24 -1.84
N ALA A 65 0.93 -2.26 -0.54
CA ALA A 65 1.27 -3.50 0.16
C ALA A 65 0.06 -4.46 0.19
N LEU A 66 -1.12 -3.96 0.54
CA LEU A 66 -2.36 -4.74 0.53
C LEU A 66 -2.72 -5.21 -0.88
N LYS A 67 -2.66 -4.31 -1.88
CA LYS A 67 -2.96 -4.65 -3.29
C LYS A 67 -2.04 -5.76 -3.81
N THR A 68 -0.82 -5.86 -3.30
CA THR A 68 0.18 -6.87 -3.68
C THR A 68 0.25 -8.07 -2.74
N ARG A 69 -0.70 -8.20 -1.80
CA ARG A 69 -0.81 -9.33 -0.85
C ARG A 69 0.38 -9.44 0.11
N ASN A 70 0.94 -8.31 0.52
CA ASN A 70 2.05 -8.23 1.47
C ASN A 70 1.58 -7.73 2.85
N GLY A 71 2.24 -8.20 3.91
CA GLY A 71 2.24 -7.55 5.21
C GLY A 71 3.19 -6.35 5.22
N ILE A 72 2.91 -5.34 6.03
CA ILE A 72 3.73 -4.13 6.13
C ILE A 72 3.91 -3.68 7.58
N ILE A 73 5.14 -3.36 7.96
CA ILE A 73 5.51 -2.85 9.28
C ILE A 73 6.12 -1.46 9.12
N PHE A 74 5.52 -0.47 9.79
CA PHE A 74 5.95 0.93 9.69
C PHE A 74 6.98 1.30 10.75
N SER A 75 8.05 1.97 10.32
CA SER A 75 9.05 2.63 11.17
C SER A 75 8.91 4.15 11.01
N PRO A 76 8.17 4.83 11.91
CA PRO A 76 7.94 6.25 11.81
C PRO A 76 9.11 7.06 12.34
N HIS A 77 9.37 8.22 11.75
CA HIS A 77 10.26 9.19 12.36
C HIS A 77 9.72 9.64 13.74
N PRO A 78 10.54 9.75 14.81
CA PRO A 78 10.08 10.03 16.17
C PRO A 78 9.15 11.25 16.31
N ARG A 79 9.48 12.34 15.61
CA ARG A 79 8.69 13.59 15.58
C ARG A 79 7.30 13.46 14.94
N ALA A 80 7.03 12.41 14.17
CA ALA A 80 5.75 12.20 13.48
C ALA A 80 5.06 10.87 13.83
N LYS A 81 5.57 10.17 14.85
CA LYS A 81 5.11 8.82 15.24
C LYS A 81 3.60 8.71 15.39
N LYS A 82 2.97 9.66 16.10
CA LYS A 82 1.53 9.61 16.39
C LYS A 82 0.70 9.66 15.11
N SER A 83 1.02 10.61 14.22
CA SER A 83 0.29 10.78 12.95
C SER A 83 0.49 9.60 12.01
N THR A 84 1.71 9.04 11.93
CA THR A 84 1.97 7.86 11.10
C THR A 84 1.24 6.63 11.64
N THR A 85 1.35 6.35 12.95
CA THR A 85 0.68 5.21 13.58
C THR A 85 -0.83 5.30 13.44
N GLU A 86 -1.40 6.50 13.61
CA GLU A 86 -2.84 6.70 13.47
C GLU A 86 -3.32 6.49 12.02
N ALA A 87 -2.58 7.00 11.03
CA ALA A 87 -2.90 6.74 9.63
C ALA A 87 -2.82 5.25 9.28
N ALA A 88 -1.80 4.54 9.77
CA ALA A 88 -1.69 3.09 9.59
C ALA A 88 -2.85 2.34 10.27
N ARG A 89 -3.25 2.75 11.49
CA ARG A 89 -4.39 2.17 12.22
C ARG A 89 -5.70 2.31 11.44
N ILE A 90 -5.99 3.50 10.91
CA ILE A 90 -7.21 3.74 10.12
C ILE A 90 -7.27 2.83 8.89
N VAL A 91 -6.16 2.69 8.15
CA VAL A 91 -6.11 1.81 6.98
C VAL A 91 -6.26 0.35 7.38
N LEU A 92 -5.60 -0.08 8.47
CA LEU A 92 -5.73 -1.44 9.00
C LEU A 92 -7.18 -1.75 9.37
N GLU A 93 -7.85 -0.87 10.12
CA GLU A 93 -9.24 -1.08 10.51
C GLU A 93 -10.18 -1.14 9.30
N ALA A 94 -9.95 -0.31 8.29
CA ALA A 94 -10.71 -0.37 7.04
C ALA A 94 -10.47 -1.70 6.30
N ALA A 95 -9.23 -2.17 6.25
CA ALA A 95 -8.87 -3.44 5.62
C ALA A 95 -9.50 -4.63 6.36
N VAL A 96 -9.40 -4.67 7.69
CA VAL A 96 -9.98 -5.74 8.52
C VAL A 96 -11.50 -5.75 8.40
N LYS A 97 -12.16 -4.59 8.41
CA LYS A 97 -13.62 -4.50 8.14
C LYS A 97 -14.01 -5.03 6.76
N ALA A 98 -13.11 -4.96 5.79
CA ALA A 98 -13.30 -5.52 4.45
C ALA A 98 -12.90 -7.01 4.34
N GLY A 99 -12.47 -7.66 5.43
CA GLY A 99 -12.13 -9.08 5.48
C GLY A 99 -10.62 -9.39 5.37
N ALA A 100 -9.75 -8.38 5.48
CA ALA A 100 -8.32 -8.63 5.66
C ALA A 100 -8.04 -9.29 7.03
N PRO A 101 -6.99 -10.12 7.13
CA PRO A 101 -6.59 -10.74 8.40
C PRO A 101 -6.09 -9.72 9.43
#